data_AF-A0A351XY25-F1
#
_entry.id   AF-A0A351XY25-F1
#
_cell.length_a   1.000
_cell.length_b   1.000
_cell.length_c   1.000
_cell.angle_alpha   90.00
_cell.angle_beta   90.00
_cell.angle_gamma   90.00
#
_symmetry.space_group_name_H-M   'P 1'
#
loop_
_entity.id
_entity.type
_entity.pdbx_description
1 polymer ?
#
loop_
_entity_poly.entity_id
_entity_poly.type
_entity_poly.pdbx_seq_one_letter_code
_entity_poly.pdbx_strand_id
1 'polypeptide(L)'
;MRNLFLLTVTGLWLCVSLPAQNNPISAADSISDNAIIYPESMTEQLSDLLKAWQLDLKGVESDCKRGQNIHFHDSVYTRCLYSMPSEMELSYNSVVKKYIEMYADRKREQVSYMLALGDYYFPMFEQALDKHGLPLELKYLPVIESALNPVAVSRAGATGLWQFMLRTGKGYGLEVNSLVDERRDPHKSTDAAARYLKDLYAIYGDWNLVIAAYNCGPGNVNKAIARSGGKRDYWQIYNRLPRETRGYVPAFIAANYIMNHYADHNICPAHPYNITVALDTVQVNERIHLEQIAGVLEISVNELRRLNPQFKKDVIPGDFKAYSLVLPSEKMYAFIDKGTEITNFQRNLYLTHRSNTDGYLQGYESSASGNNANVYYKVKKGDNLSAIASRNGISLSQLKSWNRLSSNRIGVGKRLIVGRKEIIKPAQDSKEQAAIMPVEGTTGRTGSVNQYYRVRKGDTLGKIARANGIQVAQLQTWNELKSTRIGVGDQLIVGMKEVVIPVSPPAEKAVEYGRVETSEGDGSNIISSYLKKQIEKTEEQHSPEAIEDSVEKE
;
A
#
# COMPACT_ATOMS: atom_id res chain seq x y z
N MET A 1 63.32 -73.78 -5.37
CA MET A 1 62.39 -73.64 -4.21
C MET A 1 62.81 -72.44 -3.38
N ARG A 2 61.83 -71.72 -2.78
CA ARG A 2 61.91 -70.58 -1.80
C ARG A 2 61.86 -69.17 -2.40
N ASN A 3 61.19 -68.17 -1.82
CA ASN A 3 60.10 -68.12 -0.83
C ASN A 3 59.51 -66.69 -0.89
N LEU A 4 58.19 -66.61 -0.75
CA LEU A 4 57.37 -65.42 -0.57
C LEU A 4 57.66 -64.78 0.81
N PHE A 5 57.73 -63.46 0.92
CA PHE A 5 57.55 -62.76 2.20
C PHE A 5 56.59 -61.58 2.01
N LEU A 6 55.40 -61.72 2.63
CA LEU A 6 54.45 -60.64 2.88
C LEU A 6 55.04 -59.67 3.90
N LEU A 7 54.85 -58.36 3.68
CA LEU A 7 55.02 -57.32 4.69
C LEU A 7 53.70 -56.55 4.80
N THR A 8 52.92 -56.90 5.83
CA THR A 8 51.72 -56.19 6.28
C THR A 8 52.13 -54.93 7.04
N VAL A 9 51.80 -53.74 6.52
CA VAL A 9 51.88 -52.49 7.28
C VAL A 9 50.46 -52.12 7.70
N THR A 10 50.13 -52.44 8.94
CA THR A 10 48.94 -51.99 9.66
C THR A 10 49.12 -50.51 10.03
N GLY A 11 48.50 -49.61 9.28
CA GLY A 11 48.42 -48.18 9.60
C GLY A 11 47.33 -47.92 10.64
N LEU A 12 47.75 -47.67 11.87
CA LEU A 12 46.96 -47.27 13.02
C LEU A 12 46.13 -46.00 12.69
N TRP A 13 44.80 -46.09 12.71
CA TRP A 13 43.93 -44.91 12.75
C TRP A 13 44.04 -44.29 14.15
N LEU A 14 44.94 -43.31 14.29
CA LEU A 14 44.91 -42.38 15.42
C LEU A 14 43.70 -41.46 15.22
N CYS A 15 42.60 -41.78 15.92
CA CYS A 15 41.55 -40.82 16.21
C CYS A 15 42.16 -39.66 16.99
N VAL A 16 42.54 -38.59 16.29
CA VAL A 16 42.72 -37.28 16.90
C VAL A 16 41.33 -36.76 17.22
N SER A 17 40.88 -36.99 18.45
CA SER A 17 39.73 -36.32 19.03
C SER A 17 40.04 -34.82 19.04
N LEU A 18 39.51 -34.08 18.06
CA LEU A 18 39.44 -32.63 18.16
C LEU A 18 38.68 -32.32 19.46
N PRO A 19 39.24 -31.51 20.39
CA PRO A 19 38.48 -31.09 21.55
C PRO A 19 37.28 -30.31 21.04
N ALA A 20 36.09 -30.68 21.50
CA ALA A 20 34.90 -29.86 21.33
C ALA A 20 35.25 -28.44 21.75
N GLN A 21 35.19 -27.49 20.82
CA GLN A 21 35.27 -26.09 21.15
C GLN A 21 34.14 -25.82 22.13
N ASN A 22 34.51 -25.59 23.40
CA ASN A 22 33.63 -24.95 24.37
C ASN A 22 33.33 -23.55 23.82
N ASN A 23 32.30 -23.44 22.99
CA ASN A 23 31.75 -22.15 22.62
C ASN A 23 31.28 -21.50 23.93
N PRO A 24 31.87 -20.36 24.36
CA PRO A 24 31.39 -19.66 25.53
C PRO A 24 29.92 -19.31 25.29
N ILE A 25 29.05 -19.68 26.25
CA ILE A 25 27.61 -19.40 26.22
C ILE A 25 27.43 -17.93 25.86
N SER A 26 26.86 -17.66 24.68
CA SER A 26 26.66 -16.30 24.22
C SER A 26 25.67 -15.61 25.15
N ALA A 27 25.76 -14.28 25.28
CA ALA A 27 24.76 -13.52 26.03
C ALA A 27 23.34 -13.82 25.52
N ALA A 28 23.19 -14.12 24.22
CA ALA A 28 21.94 -14.54 23.58
C ALA A 28 21.34 -15.82 24.19
N ASP A 29 22.16 -16.83 24.50
CA ASP A 29 21.70 -18.16 24.95
C ASP A 29 21.25 -18.16 26.43
N SER A 30 21.62 -17.12 27.19
CA SER A 30 21.40 -17.04 28.64
C SER A 30 20.17 -16.21 29.06
N ILE A 31 19.42 -15.64 28.11
CA ILE A 31 18.30 -14.73 28.39
C ILE A 31 17.04 -15.51 28.81
N SER A 32 16.46 -15.09 29.94
CA SER A 32 15.15 -15.53 30.44
C SER A 32 14.31 -14.32 30.83
N ASP A 33 13.14 -14.20 30.20
CA ASP A 33 12.11 -13.20 30.52
C ASP A 33 10.76 -13.91 30.73
N ASN A 34 10.14 -13.67 31.88
CA ASN A 34 8.84 -14.24 32.25
C ASN A 34 7.69 -13.25 32.06
N ALA A 35 7.98 -11.97 31.75
CA ALA A 35 7.00 -10.90 31.55
C ALA A 35 6.82 -10.59 30.05
N ILE A 36 6.76 -11.64 29.22
CA ILE A 36 6.67 -11.53 27.78
C ILE A 36 5.31 -10.93 27.39
N ILE A 37 5.35 -9.83 26.62
CA ILE A 37 4.17 -9.23 26.00
C ILE A 37 4.12 -9.70 24.54
N TYR A 38 3.04 -10.37 24.17
CA TYR A 38 2.83 -10.82 22.79
C TYR A 38 2.38 -9.65 21.89
N PRO A 39 2.79 -9.62 20.61
CA PRO A 39 2.26 -8.67 19.63
C PRO A 39 0.73 -8.72 19.58
N GLU A 40 0.08 -7.57 19.29
CA GLU A 40 -1.40 -7.46 19.34
C GLU A 40 -2.09 -8.47 18.40
N SER A 41 -1.57 -8.67 17.19
CA SER A 41 -2.01 -9.68 16.21
C SER A 41 -2.01 -11.12 16.75
N MET A 42 -1.17 -11.40 17.74
CA MET A 42 -1.05 -12.70 18.41
C MET A 42 -2.00 -12.81 19.60
N THR A 43 -2.70 -11.74 19.98
CA THR A 43 -3.67 -11.73 21.10
C THR A 43 -5.12 -11.76 20.63
N GLU A 44 -5.40 -11.49 19.35
CA GLU A 44 -6.76 -11.52 18.80
C GLU A 44 -7.38 -12.93 18.82
N GLN A 45 -8.70 -13.00 19.05
CA GLN A 45 -9.53 -14.17 18.75
C GLN A 45 -9.74 -14.25 17.23
N LEU A 46 -8.67 -14.60 16.52
CA LEU A 46 -8.59 -14.66 15.06
C LEU A 46 -9.69 -15.55 14.44
N SER A 47 -10.27 -16.49 15.20
CA SER A 47 -11.42 -17.30 14.79
C SER A 47 -12.63 -16.47 14.30
N ASP A 48 -12.84 -15.28 14.85
CA ASP A 48 -13.95 -14.41 14.45
C ASP A 48 -13.60 -13.57 13.20
N LEU A 49 -12.33 -13.22 13.03
CA LEU A 49 -11.82 -12.49 11.86
C LEU A 49 -11.72 -13.40 10.62
N LEU A 50 -11.41 -14.68 10.80
CA LEU A 50 -11.34 -15.66 9.72
C LEU A 50 -12.73 -16.06 9.21
N LYS A 51 -13.75 -16.04 10.08
CA LYS A 51 -15.16 -16.09 9.65
C LYS A 51 -15.54 -14.91 8.75
N ALA A 52 -15.01 -13.71 9.02
CA ALA A 52 -15.29 -12.52 8.21
C ALA A 52 -14.61 -12.56 6.83
N TRP A 53 -13.48 -13.28 6.70
CA TRP A 53 -12.78 -13.51 5.44
C TRP A 53 -13.35 -14.67 4.60
N GLN A 54 -14.41 -15.33 5.10
CA GLN A 54 -15.22 -16.29 4.35
C GLN A 54 -14.40 -17.37 3.64
N LEU A 55 -13.28 -17.78 4.25
CA LEU A 55 -12.63 -19.03 3.90
C LEU A 55 -13.59 -20.13 4.36
N ASP A 56 -14.43 -20.63 3.45
CA ASP A 56 -15.22 -21.85 3.69
C ASP A 56 -14.22 -23.01 3.73
N LEU A 57 -13.56 -23.16 4.88
CA LEU A 57 -12.64 -24.25 5.16
C LEU A 57 -13.44 -25.52 5.46
N LYS A 58 -14.27 -25.95 4.50
CA LYS A 58 -14.83 -27.29 4.57
C LYS A 58 -13.74 -28.28 4.24
N GLY A 59 -13.56 -29.22 5.17
CA GLY A 59 -12.53 -30.23 5.16
C GLY A 59 -12.42 -30.91 3.81
N VAL A 60 -11.34 -30.62 3.12
CA VAL A 60 -10.78 -31.52 2.13
C VAL A 60 -9.70 -32.31 2.86
N GLU A 61 -9.73 -33.63 2.72
CA GLU A 61 -8.70 -34.53 3.21
C GLU A 61 -7.35 -34.08 2.63
N SER A 62 -6.52 -33.51 3.49
CA SER A 62 -5.12 -33.24 3.19
C SER A 62 -4.29 -34.42 3.66
N ASP A 63 -3.33 -34.88 2.87
CA ASP A 63 -2.34 -35.94 3.20
C ASP A 63 -1.45 -35.63 4.42
N CYS A 64 -1.64 -34.48 5.07
CA CYS A 64 -0.87 -34.05 6.21
C CYS A 64 -1.37 -34.70 7.50
N LYS A 65 -0.43 -35.06 8.40
CA LYS A 65 -0.73 -35.64 9.70
C LYS A 65 -1.22 -34.55 10.67
N ARG A 66 -2.52 -34.27 10.67
CA ARG A 66 -3.13 -33.43 11.71
C ARG A 66 -3.07 -34.15 13.06
N GLY A 67 -2.59 -33.46 14.10
CA GLY A 67 -2.43 -34.06 15.41
C GLY A 67 -2.16 -33.07 16.53
N GLN A 68 -1.86 -33.61 17.71
CA GLN A 68 -1.35 -32.83 18.84
C GLN A 68 0.06 -32.32 18.56
N ASN A 69 0.45 -31.27 19.26
CA ASN A 69 1.81 -30.74 19.17
C ASN A 69 2.84 -31.78 19.61
N ILE A 70 4.00 -31.78 18.94
CA ILE A 70 5.18 -32.51 19.36
C ILE A 70 6.13 -31.51 19.99
N HIS A 71 6.52 -31.76 21.25
CA HIS A 71 7.54 -30.97 21.92
C HIS A 71 8.91 -31.62 21.72
N PHE A 72 9.88 -30.83 21.27
CA PHE A 72 11.24 -31.30 21.07
C PHE A 72 12.16 -30.89 22.22
N HIS A 73 13.30 -31.58 22.32
CA HIS A 73 14.41 -31.17 23.19
C HIS A 73 15.06 -29.86 22.67
N ASP A 74 15.63 -29.06 23.55
CA ASP A 74 16.21 -27.74 23.23
C ASP A 74 17.27 -27.78 22.12
N SER A 75 18.06 -28.86 22.08
CA SER A 75 19.05 -29.09 21.02
C SER A 75 18.43 -29.25 19.63
N VAL A 76 17.19 -29.74 19.53
CA VAL A 76 16.48 -29.87 18.25
C VAL A 76 16.05 -28.50 17.75
N TYR A 77 15.42 -27.68 18.61
CA TYR A 77 15.05 -26.31 18.25
C TYR A 77 16.27 -25.49 17.83
N THR A 78 17.36 -25.58 18.60
CA THR A 78 18.64 -24.92 18.29
C THR A 78 19.16 -25.34 16.92
N ARG A 79 19.22 -26.65 16.66
CA ARG A 79 19.69 -27.18 15.39
C ARG A 79 18.83 -26.71 14.22
N CYS A 80 17.50 -26.78 14.33
CA CYS A 80 16.59 -26.34 13.27
C CYS A 80 16.80 -24.85 12.95
N LEU A 81 16.84 -24.00 13.97
CA LEU A 81 17.11 -22.57 13.82
C LEU A 81 18.45 -22.30 13.11
N TYR A 82 19.52 -22.99 13.50
CA TYR A 82 20.86 -22.76 12.94
C TYR A 82 21.09 -23.44 11.59
N SER A 83 20.24 -24.40 11.21
CA SER A 83 20.30 -25.05 9.90
C SER A 83 19.49 -24.34 8.81
N MET A 84 18.62 -23.40 9.18
CA MET A 84 17.84 -22.66 8.19
C MET A 84 18.77 -21.79 7.34
N PRO A 85 18.59 -21.76 6.01
CA PRO A 85 19.38 -20.89 5.14
C PRO A 85 18.96 -19.45 5.40
N SER A 86 19.71 -18.74 6.24
CA SER A 86 19.37 -17.37 6.63
C SER A 86 20.55 -16.41 6.65
N GLU A 87 20.32 -15.18 6.17
CA GLU A 87 21.26 -14.05 6.32
C GLU A 87 21.19 -13.42 7.72
N MET A 88 20.15 -13.77 8.49
CA MET A 88 19.84 -13.19 9.79
C MET A 88 20.19 -14.16 10.91
N GLU A 89 20.66 -13.62 12.04
CA GLU A 89 20.94 -14.46 13.21
C GLU A 89 19.64 -14.88 13.89
N LEU A 90 19.29 -16.16 13.77
CA LEU A 90 18.11 -16.79 14.41
C LEU A 90 18.49 -17.46 15.74
N SER A 91 19.01 -16.68 16.69
CA SER A 91 19.55 -17.19 17.96
C SER A 91 18.50 -17.97 18.76
N TYR A 92 18.91 -19.08 19.38
CA TYR A 92 18.06 -19.85 20.29
C TYR A 92 18.18 -19.34 21.73
N ASN A 93 17.06 -19.19 22.45
CA ASN A 93 17.02 -19.04 23.90
C ASN A 93 15.63 -19.35 24.48
N SER A 94 15.51 -19.27 25.80
CA SER A 94 14.26 -19.57 26.51
C SER A 94 13.09 -18.66 26.11
N VAL A 95 13.36 -17.42 25.69
CA VAL A 95 12.32 -16.48 25.23
C VAL A 95 11.82 -16.91 23.86
N VAL A 96 12.74 -17.18 22.91
CA VAL A 96 12.40 -17.69 21.57
C VAL A 96 11.62 -19.00 21.66
N LYS A 97 12.06 -19.95 22.51
CA LYS A 97 11.36 -21.22 22.74
C LYS A 97 9.90 -21.00 23.18
N LYS A 98 9.64 -20.08 24.12
CA LYS A 98 8.26 -19.78 24.57
C LYS A 98 7.37 -19.26 23.43
N TYR A 99 7.93 -18.51 22.49
CA TYR A 99 7.20 -18.08 21.29
C TYR A 99 6.98 -19.22 20.30
N ILE A 100 7.96 -20.10 20.11
CA ILE A 100 7.80 -21.32 19.30
C ILE A 100 6.65 -22.17 19.86
N GLU A 101 6.67 -22.45 21.16
CA GLU A 101 5.61 -23.20 21.85
C GLU A 101 4.26 -22.48 21.80
N MET A 102 4.23 -21.15 21.87
CA MET A 102 2.98 -20.39 21.66
C MET A 102 2.37 -20.70 20.28
N TYR A 103 3.17 -20.65 19.21
CA TYR A 103 2.68 -20.96 17.86
C TYR A 103 2.31 -22.42 17.72
N ALA A 104 3.18 -23.30 18.21
CA ALA A 104 3.04 -24.75 18.08
C ALA A 104 1.92 -25.32 18.96
N ASP A 105 1.50 -24.67 20.05
CA ASP A 105 0.42 -25.15 20.92
C ASP A 105 -0.84 -24.30 20.84
N ARG A 106 -0.74 -23.06 21.31
CA ARG A 106 -1.92 -22.21 21.57
C ARG A 106 -2.48 -21.58 20.31
N LYS A 107 -1.64 -21.41 19.28
CA LYS A 107 -1.98 -20.68 18.04
C LYS A 107 -1.93 -21.55 16.78
N ARG A 108 -2.02 -22.88 16.93
CA ARG A 108 -1.97 -23.85 15.83
C ARG A 108 -2.95 -23.55 14.70
N GLU A 109 -4.19 -23.24 15.06
CA GLU A 109 -5.22 -22.83 14.08
C GLU A 109 -4.76 -21.59 13.33
N GLN A 110 -4.36 -20.52 14.03
CA GLN A 110 -3.85 -19.30 13.42
C GLN A 110 -2.67 -19.57 12.47
N VAL A 111 -1.72 -20.45 12.84
CA VAL A 111 -0.63 -20.88 11.94
C VAL A 111 -1.19 -21.59 10.70
N SER A 112 -2.15 -22.50 10.85
CA SER A 112 -2.83 -23.16 9.72
C SER A 112 -3.40 -22.17 8.70
N TYR A 113 -4.08 -21.12 9.16
CA TYR A 113 -4.59 -20.07 8.28
C TYR A 113 -3.49 -19.21 7.65
N MET A 114 -2.47 -18.84 8.42
CA MET A 114 -1.36 -18.03 7.90
C MET A 114 -0.54 -18.80 6.86
N LEU A 115 -0.42 -20.12 6.97
CA LEU A 115 0.18 -20.95 5.93
C LEU A 115 -0.60 -20.85 4.62
N ALA A 116 -1.93 -20.98 4.68
CA ALA A 116 -2.80 -20.85 3.51
C ALA A 116 -2.77 -19.47 2.86
N LEU A 117 -2.73 -18.40 3.68
CA LEU A 117 -2.58 -17.03 3.19
C LEU A 117 -1.17 -16.76 2.66
N GLY A 118 -0.17 -17.45 3.21
CA GLY A 118 1.23 -17.39 2.80
C GLY A 118 1.40 -17.75 1.33
N ASP A 119 0.70 -18.77 0.84
CA ASP A 119 0.72 -19.18 -0.58
C ASP A 119 0.37 -18.03 -1.53
N TYR A 120 -0.48 -17.10 -1.09
CA TYR A 120 -0.86 -15.92 -1.85
C TYR A 120 0.10 -14.74 -1.64
N TYR A 121 0.44 -14.41 -0.39
CA TYR A 121 1.18 -13.19 -0.08
C TYR A 121 2.70 -13.33 -0.16
N PHE A 122 3.28 -14.49 0.16
CA PHE A 122 4.73 -14.64 0.24
C PHE A 122 5.45 -14.45 -1.09
N PRO A 123 4.96 -14.94 -2.25
CA PRO A 123 5.61 -14.66 -3.52
C PRO A 123 5.71 -13.15 -3.81
N MET A 124 4.67 -12.38 -3.45
CA MET A 124 4.65 -10.92 -3.58
C MET A 124 5.66 -10.25 -2.65
N PHE A 125 5.77 -10.73 -1.41
CA PHE A 125 6.73 -10.21 -0.45
C PHE A 125 8.16 -10.49 -0.89
N GLU A 126 8.44 -11.72 -1.29
CA GLU A 126 9.75 -12.17 -1.78
C GLU A 126 10.18 -11.35 -2.99
N GLN A 127 9.29 -11.14 -3.96
CA GLN A 127 9.58 -10.31 -5.13
C GLN A 127 9.99 -8.88 -4.74
N ALA A 128 9.31 -8.28 -3.77
CA ALA A 128 9.64 -6.93 -3.32
C ALA A 128 10.95 -6.89 -2.50
N LEU A 129 11.18 -7.87 -1.63
CA LEU A 129 12.40 -7.98 -0.83
C LEU A 129 13.62 -8.19 -1.73
N ASP A 130 13.54 -9.12 -2.68
CA ASP A 130 14.58 -9.41 -3.66
C ASP A 130 14.90 -8.20 -4.55
N LYS A 131 13.86 -7.51 -5.06
CA LYS A 131 14.00 -6.25 -5.81
C LYS A 131 14.83 -5.21 -5.06
N HIS A 132 14.75 -5.17 -3.72
CA HIS A 132 15.49 -4.22 -2.90
C HIS A 132 16.79 -4.77 -2.32
N GLY A 133 17.12 -6.04 -2.58
CA GLY A 133 18.30 -6.75 -2.08
C GLY A 133 18.23 -7.01 -0.57
N LEU A 134 17.07 -7.46 -0.09
CA LEU A 134 16.81 -7.69 1.33
C LEU A 134 16.60 -9.19 1.61
N PRO A 135 16.92 -9.67 2.83
CA PRO A 135 16.67 -11.06 3.22
C PRO A 135 15.19 -11.42 3.08
N LEU A 136 14.92 -12.59 2.49
CA LEU A 136 13.57 -13.06 2.19
C LEU A 136 12.77 -13.46 3.44
N GLU A 137 13.45 -13.77 4.53
CA GLU A 137 12.93 -14.09 5.86
C GLU A 137 12.09 -12.95 6.45
N LEU A 138 12.35 -11.72 6.01
CA LEU A 138 11.56 -10.54 6.37
C LEU A 138 10.09 -10.65 5.92
N LYS A 139 9.76 -11.58 5.01
CA LYS A 139 8.37 -11.92 4.64
C LYS A 139 7.51 -12.37 5.83
N TYR A 140 8.14 -12.80 6.93
CA TYR A 140 7.44 -13.18 8.16
C TYR A 140 7.18 -12.00 9.12
N LEU A 141 7.58 -10.77 8.79
CA LEU A 141 7.15 -9.59 9.56
C LEU A 141 5.62 -9.43 9.52
N PRO A 142 4.94 -9.49 8.36
CA PRO A 142 3.47 -9.53 8.29
C PRO A 142 2.79 -10.64 9.09
N VAL A 143 3.46 -11.77 9.34
CA VAL A 143 2.95 -12.85 10.21
C VAL A 143 2.81 -12.33 11.64
N ILE A 144 3.83 -11.64 12.15
CA ILE A 144 3.80 -11.07 13.51
C ILE A 144 3.10 -9.72 13.61
N GLU A 145 2.96 -8.98 12.52
CA GLU A 145 2.34 -7.66 12.52
C GLU A 145 0.82 -7.74 12.41
N SER A 146 0.29 -8.58 11.51
CA SER A 146 -1.15 -8.60 11.23
C SER A 146 -1.74 -10.00 11.08
N ALA A 147 -0.95 -11.05 11.30
CA ALA A 147 -1.34 -12.42 10.93
C ALA A 147 -1.80 -12.52 9.46
N LEU A 148 -1.12 -11.77 8.57
CA LEU A 148 -1.43 -11.67 7.14
C LEU A 148 -2.82 -11.09 6.82
N ASN A 149 -3.39 -10.28 7.72
CA ASN A 149 -4.63 -9.56 7.47
C ASN A 149 -4.36 -8.16 6.88
N PRO A 150 -4.74 -7.87 5.62
CA PRO A 150 -4.47 -6.58 4.98
C PRO A 150 -5.38 -5.45 5.45
N VAL A 151 -6.45 -5.74 6.19
CA VAL A 151 -7.34 -4.71 6.76
C VAL A 151 -7.16 -4.51 8.26
N ALA A 152 -6.19 -5.20 8.88
CA ALA A 152 -5.89 -5.08 10.30
C ALA A 152 -5.58 -3.63 10.71
N VAL A 153 -6.09 -3.21 11.87
CA VAL A 153 -5.84 -1.89 12.47
C VAL A 153 -5.54 -2.05 13.95
N SER A 154 -4.33 -1.68 14.38
CA SER A 154 -3.97 -1.71 15.80
C SER A 154 -4.66 -0.62 16.60
N ARG A 155 -4.65 -0.72 17.93
CA ARG A 155 -5.15 0.35 18.83
C ARG A 155 -4.45 1.70 18.60
N ALA A 156 -3.18 1.67 18.19
CA ALA A 156 -2.38 2.85 17.89
C ALA A 156 -2.62 3.41 16.47
N GLY A 157 -3.40 2.72 15.64
CA GLY A 157 -3.71 3.12 14.26
C GLY A 157 -2.66 2.67 13.22
N ALA A 158 -1.81 1.71 13.57
CA ALA A 158 -1.03 0.96 12.58
C ALA A 158 -2.00 0.17 11.68
N THR A 159 -1.72 0.03 10.39
CA THR A 159 -2.70 -0.51 9.44
C THR A 159 -2.06 -1.39 8.37
N GLY A 160 -2.77 -2.46 8.02
CA GLY A 160 -2.46 -3.37 6.91
C GLY A 160 -1.47 -4.48 7.25
N LEU A 161 -1.01 -5.19 6.22
CA LEU A 161 -0.10 -6.35 6.33
C LEU A 161 1.17 -6.00 7.13
N TRP A 162 1.74 -4.84 6.80
CA TRP A 162 2.99 -4.36 7.37
C TRP A 162 2.79 -3.43 8.57
N GLN A 163 1.55 -3.24 9.04
CA GLN A 163 1.20 -2.37 10.18
C GLN A 163 1.86 -0.99 10.13
N PHE A 164 1.71 -0.28 9.01
CA PHE A 164 2.26 1.07 8.89
C PHE A 164 1.51 2.06 9.78
N MET A 165 2.26 2.79 10.61
CA MET A 165 1.77 4.03 11.22
C MET A 165 1.48 5.07 10.12
N LEU A 166 0.39 5.84 10.27
CA LEU A 166 -0.08 6.80 9.25
C LEU A 166 1.03 7.72 8.72
N ARG A 167 1.81 8.32 9.62
CA ARG A 167 2.89 9.24 9.26
C ARG A 167 4.01 8.54 8.49
N THR A 168 4.39 7.34 8.93
CA THR A 168 5.44 6.54 8.28
C THR A 168 4.98 6.09 6.90
N GLY A 169 3.76 5.54 6.77
CA GLY A 169 3.21 5.12 5.49
C GLY A 169 3.16 6.26 4.47
N LYS A 170 2.68 7.44 4.87
CA LYS A 170 2.71 8.64 4.02
C LYS A 170 4.13 9.06 3.63
N GLY A 171 5.09 8.94 4.56
CA GLY A 171 6.51 9.19 4.29
C GLY A 171 7.10 8.29 3.21
N TYR A 172 6.60 7.06 3.10
CA TYR A 172 6.98 6.10 2.06
C TYR A 172 6.06 6.11 0.82
N GLY A 173 5.20 7.12 0.69
CA GLY A 173 4.39 7.36 -0.51
C GLY A 173 3.01 6.69 -0.52
N LEU A 174 2.56 6.11 0.61
CA LEU A 174 1.24 5.50 0.70
C LEU A 174 0.15 6.57 0.88
N GLU A 175 -0.83 6.56 -0.01
CA GLU A 175 -2.00 7.42 0.09
C GLU A 175 -2.93 6.97 1.23
N VAL A 176 -3.40 7.94 2.03
CA VAL A 176 -4.45 7.71 3.03
C VAL A 176 -5.42 8.88 3.03
N ASN A 177 -6.68 8.60 2.68
CA ASN A 177 -7.79 9.53 2.64
C ASN A 177 -9.10 8.86 3.12
N SER A 178 -10.25 9.49 2.86
CA SER A 178 -11.58 8.99 3.30
C SER A 178 -12.04 7.72 2.59
N LEU A 179 -11.65 7.53 1.33
CA LEU A 179 -12.04 6.42 0.47
C LEU A 179 -10.94 5.37 0.30
N VAL A 180 -9.67 5.77 0.39
CA VAL A 180 -8.50 4.92 0.10
C VAL A 180 -7.52 4.92 1.27
N ASP A 181 -7.00 3.75 1.61
CA ASP A 181 -5.86 3.56 2.53
C ASP A 181 -4.88 2.55 1.91
N GLU A 182 -3.86 3.03 1.21
CA GLU A 182 -2.87 2.20 0.53
C GLU A 182 -1.94 1.45 1.50
N ARG A 183 -2.04 1.70 2.82
CA ARG A 183 -1.42 0.81 3.81
C ARG A 183 -2.05 -0.59 3.80
N ARG A 184 -3.29 -0.69 3.33
CA ARG A 184 -4.02 -1.96 3.15
C ARG A 184 -3.74 -2.62 1.81
N ASP A 185 -3.21 -1.89 0.83
CA ASP A 185 -2.85 -2.41 -0.49
C ASP A 185 -1.64 -3.36 -0.36
N PRO A 186 -1.77 -4.66 -0.69
CA PRO A 186 -0.69 -5.63 -0.49
C PRO A 186 0.58 -5.26 -1.26
N HIS A 187 0.49 -4.83 -2.51
CA HIS A 187 1.65 -4.55 -3.33
C HIS A 187 2.35 -3.25 -2.90
N LYS A 188 1.59 -2.17 -2.73
CA LYS A 188 2.15 -0.86 -2.38
C LYS A 188 2.72 -0.85 -0.96
N SER A 189 2.01 -1.44 0.00
CA SER A 189 2.51 -1.51 1.39
C SER A 189 3.76 -2.37 1.49
N THR A 190 3.87 -3.46 0.71
CA THR A 190 5.06 -4.31 0.67
C THR A 190 6.28 -3.57 0.09
N ASP A 191 6.14 -2.89 -1.05
CA ASP A 191 7.26 -2.11 -1.60
C ASP A 191 7.69 -0.97 -0.65
N ALA A 192 6.72 -0.33 0.03
CA ALA A 192 7.01 0.66 1.06
C ALA A 192 7.74 0.06 2.27
N ALA A 193 7.35 -1.12 2.72
CA ALA A 193 8.00 -1.82 3.84
C ALA A 193 9.44 -2.21 3.49
N ALA A 194 9.66 -2.76 2.31
CA ALA A 194 11.00 -3.08 1.82
C ALA A 194 11.92 -1.84 1.82
N ARG A 195 11.44 -0.71 1.28
CA ARG A 195 12.20 0.56 1.33
C ARG A 195 12.48 1.02 2.76
N TYR A 196 11.51 0.91 3.66
CA TYR A 196 11.70 1.30 5.07
C TYR A 196 12.72 0.40 5.78
N LEU A 197 12.65 -0.91 5.60
CA LEU A 197 13.61 -1.87 6.15
C LEU A 197 15.02 -1.63 5.62
N LYS A 198 15.15 -1.31 4.33
CA LYS A 198 16.43 -0.92 3.72
C LYS A 198 17.04 0.33 4.37
N ASP A 199 16.23 1.35 4.61
CA ASP A 199 16.67 2.58 5.29
C ASP A 199 17.10 2.31 6.74
N LEU A 200 16.37 1.45 7.46
CA LEU A 200 16.75 1.04 8.81
C LEU A 200 18.06 0.25 8.80
N TYR A 201 18.25 -0.65 7.83
CA TYR A 201 19.49 -1.42 7.71
C TYR A 201 20.70 -0.52 7.43
N ALA A 202 20.55 0.52 6.60
CA ALA A 202 21.58 1.53 6.40
C ALA A 202 22.01 2.26 7.68
N ILE A 203 21.13 2.34 8.70
CA ILE A 203 21.43 2.94 10.01
C ILE A 203 22.09 1.94 10.96
N TYR A 204 21.57 0.71 11.03
CA TYR A 204 21.94 -0.24 12.06
C TYR A 204 23.02 -1.22 11.63
N GLY A 205 23.01 -1.68 10.39
CA GLY A 205 23.91 -2.71 9.85
C GLY A 205 23.70 -4.10 10.47
N ASP A 206 22.62 -4.29 11.24
CA ASP A 206 22.26 -5.53 11.92
C ASP A 206 20.75 -5.73 11.83
N TRP A 207 20.32 -6.90 11.37
CA TRP A 207 18.92 -7.15 11.11
C TRP A 207 18.08 -7.29 12.39
N ASN A 208 18.64 -7.79 13.49
CA ASN A 208 17.93 -7.88 14.76
C ASN A 208 17.64 -6.49 15.34
N LEU A 209 18.58 -5.54 15.20
CA LEU A 209 18.34 -4.13 15.50
C LEU A 209 17.35 -3.46 14.54
N VAL A 210 17.38 -3.80 13.25
CA VAL A 210 16.38 -3.30 12.27
C VAL A 210 14.97 -3.73 12.67
N ILE A 211 14.77 -5.00 12.99
CA ILE A 211 13.48 -5.54 13.43
C ILE A 211 13.02 -4.85 14.72
N ALA A 212 13.92 -4.67 15.69
CA ALA A 212 13.59 -3.91 16.91
C ALA A 212 13.19 -2.46 16.60
N ALA A 213 13.91 -1.80 15.67
CA ALA A 213 13.64 -0.43 15.25
C ALA A 213 12.36 -0.30 14.42
N TYR A 214 11.98 -1.33 13.66
CA TYR A 214 10.74 -1.40 12.92
C TYR A 214 9.54 -1.31 13.87
N ASN A 215 9.56 -2.10 14.95
CA ASN A 215 8.50 -2.15 15.96
C ASN A 215 8.40 -0.88 16.82
N CYS A 216 9.50 -0.45 17.45
CA CYS A 216 9.44 0.65 18.43
C CYS A 216 9.96 2.00 17.91
N GLY A 217 10.37 2.05 16.65
CA GLY A 217 10.98 3.21 16.04
C GLY A 217 12.49 3.34 16.37
N PRO A 218 13.27 3.92 15.45
CA PRO A 218 14.72 4.04 15.60
C PRO A 218 15.16 4.88 16.80
N GLY A 219 14.34 5.86 17.21
CA GLY A 219 14.65 6.69 18.38
C GLY A 219 14.73 5.90 19.69
N ASN A 220 13.93 4.84 19.85
CA ASN A 220 13.95 4.01 21.06
C ASN A 220 15.13 3.05 21.07
N VAL A 221 15.48 2.47 19.92
CA VAL A 221 16.68 1.64 19.76
C VAL A 221 17.94 2.47 20.03
N ASN A 222 18.04 3.67 19.46
CA ASN A 222 19.17 4.57 19.72
C ASN A 222 19.33 4.95 21.21
N LYS A 223 18.22 5.14 21.94
CA LYS A 223 18.27 5.33 23.40
C LYS A 223 18.78 4.09 24.13
N ALA A 224 18.39 2.89 23.70
CA ALA A 224 18.85 1.64 24.30
C ALA A 224 20.36 1.41 24.04
N ILE A 225 20.84 1.70 22.83
CA ILE A 225 22.27 1.69 22.47
C ILE A 225 23.05 2.71 23.31
N ALA A 226 22.56 3.95 23.45
CA ALA A 226 23.23 4.95 24.27
C ALA A 226 23.33 4.50 25.75
N ARG A 227 22.25 3.93 26.30
CA ARG A 227 22.21 3.41 27.68
C ARG A 227 23.04 2.14 27.89
N SER A 228 23.45 1.45 26.83
CA SER A 228 24.28 0.23 26.90
C SER A 228 25.77 0.53 26.85
N GLY A 229 26.16 1.80 26.69
CA GLY A 229 27.55 2.19 26.42
C GLY A 229 27.94 2.03 24.96
N GLY A 230 26.97 2.10 24.03
CA GLY A 230 27.23 2.03 22.59
C GLY A 230 27.20 0.63 21.99
N LYS A 231 26.73 -0.39 22.73
CA LYS A 231 26.60 -1.76 22.20
C LYS A 231 25.57 -1.80 21.08
N ARG A 232 25.91 -2.46 19.97
CA ARG A 232 25.11 -2.56 18.75
C ARG A 232 24.68 -4.00 18.43
N ASP A 233 24.53 -4.81 19.46
CA ASP A 233 23.93 -6.13 19.38
C ASP A 233 22.58 -6.11 20.12
N TYR A 234 21.54 -6.70 19.50
CA TYR A 234 20.19 -6.73 20.06
C TYR A 234 20.16 -7.39 21.43
N TRP A 235 20.80 -8.54 21.59
CA TRP A 235 20.77 -9.31 22.84
C TRP A 235 21.50 -8.58 23.98
N GLN A 236 22.57 -7.86 23.67
CA GLN A 236 23.28 -7.00 24.62
C GLN A 236 22.49 -5.76 25.07
N ILE A 237 21.58 -5.25 24.24
CA ILE A 237 20.70 -4.11 24.59
C ILE A 237 19.30 -4.53 25.03
N TYR A 238 18.98 -5.84 24.99
CA TYR A 238 17.66 -6.41 25.27
C TYR A 238 16.96 -5.78 26.49
N ASN A 239 17.63 -5.77 27.65
CA ASN A 239 17.05 -5.25 28.89
C ASN A 239 16.84 -3.72 28.93
N ARG A 240 17.31 -2.99 27.93
CA ARG A 240 17.16 -1.52 27.79
C ARG A 240 16.08 -1.13 26.79
N LEU A 241 15.56 -2.10 26.04
CA LEU A 241 14.46 -1.90 25.10
C LEU A 241 13.10 -1.88 25.83
N PRO A 242 12.07 -1.25 25.23
CA PRO A 242 10.69 -1.35 25.71
C PRO A 242 10.27 -2.82 25.88
N ARG A 243 9.38 -3.09 26.84
CA ARG A 243 8.90 -4.46 27.15
C ARG A 243 8.29 -5.16 25.93
N GLU A 244 7.50 -4.43 25.15
CA GLU A 244 6.89 -4.94 23.92
C GLU A 244 7.97 -5.34 22.89
N THR A 245 8.96 -4.49 22.68
CA THR A 245 10.04 -4.72 21.70
C THR A 245 10.96 -5.87 22.08
N ARG A 246 11.18 -6.10 23.38
CA ARG A 246 11.93 -7.26 23.87
C ARG A 246 11.34 -8.59 23.39
N GLY A 247 10.02 -8.66 23.29
CA GLY A 247 9.33 -9.83 22.77
C GLY A 247 9.31 -9.92 21.25
N TYR A 248 9.52 -8.80 20.56
CA TYR A 248 9.25 -8.69 19.13
C TYR A 248 10.28 -9.43 18.25
N VAL A 249 11.59 -9.28 18.50
CA VAL A 249 12.61 -10.05 17.76
C VAL A 249 12.51 -11.56 18.04
N PRO A 250 12.35 -12.03 19.30
CA PRO A 250 12.08 -13.44 19.56
C PRO A 250 10.81 -13.97 18.87
N ALA A 251 9.75 -13.17 18.79
CA ALA A 251 8.52 -13.54 18.08
C ALA A 251 8.77 -13.72 16.57
N PHE A 252 9.60 -12.86 15.96
CA PHE A 252 10.00 -12.98 14.56
C PHE A 252 10.83 -14.25 14.30
N ILE A 253 11.80 -14.55 15.16
CA ILE A 253 12.63 -15.77 15.07
C ILE A 253 11.74 -17.01 15.19
N ALA A 254 10.81 -17.01 16.14
CA ALA A 254 9.85 -18.10 16.31
C ALA A 254 8.88 -18.24 15.12
N ALA A 255 8.48 -17.12 14.49
CA ALA A 255 7.67 -17.13 13.28
C ALA A 255 8.44 -17.78 12.12
N ASN A 256 9.72 -17.45 11.93
CA ASN A 256 10.58 -18.10 10.95
C ASN A 256 10.64 -19.62 11.18
N TYR A 257 10.88 -20.04 12.42
CA TYR A 257 10.90 -21.46 12.77
C TYR A 257 9.59 -22.14 12.44
N ILE A 258 8.45 -21.65 12.98
CA ILE A 258 7.20 -22.40 12.86
C ILE A 258 6.69 -22.43 11.41
N MET A 259 6.93 -21.38 10.62
CA MET A 259 6.51 -21.35 9.22
C MET A 259 7.32 -22.30 8.32
N ASN A 260 8.51 -22.72 8.75
CA ASN A 260 9.33 -23.72 8.03
C ASN A 260 9.20 -25.13 8.62
N HIS A 261 8.89 -25.26 9.90
CA HIS A 261 8.82 -26.53 10.64
C HIS A 261 7.40 -26.89 11.13
N TYR A 262 6.36 -26.29 10.55
CA TYR A 262 4.96 -26.53 10.97
C TYR A 262 4.58 -28.02 10.91
N ALA A 263 5.09 -28.75 9.90
CA ALA A 263 4.81 -30.16 9.69
C ALA A 263 5.40 -31.03 10.82
N ASP A 264 6.58 -30.67 11.35
CA ASP A 264 7.20 -31.35 12.49
C ASP A 264 6.34 -31.23 13.76
N HIS A 265 5.52 -30.19 13.83
CA HIS A 265 4.55 -29.95 14.90
C HIS A 265 3.14 -30.46 14.59
N ASN A 266 2.94 -31.30 13.56
CA ASN A 266 1.63 -31.80 13.13
C ASN A 266 0.60 -30.69 12.81
N ILE A 267 1.06 -29.53 12.37
CA ILE A 267 0.20 -28.45 11.88
C ILE A 267 0.03 -28.65 10.37
N CYS A 268 -1.14 -28.30 9.85
CA CYS A 268 -1.44 -28.40 8.44
C CYS A 268 -1.94 -27.08 7.91
N PRO A 269 -1.58 -26.68 6.68
CA PRO A 269 -2.19 -25.53 6.04
C PRO A 269 -3.70 -25.71 5.91
N ALA A 270 -4.44 -24.65 6.16
CA ALA A 270 -5.84 -24.58 5.80
C ALA A 270 -5.98 -24.64 4.27
N HIS A 271 -7.07 -25.21 3.75
CA HIS A 271 -7.32 -25.26 2.31
C HIS A 271 -8.47 -24.31 1.94
N PRO A 272 -8.18 -23.18 1.28
CA PRO A 272 -9.22 -22.33 0.73
C PRO A 272 -9.98 -23.05 -0.40
N TYR A 273 -11.30 -22.90 -0.41
CA TYR A 273 -12.09 -23.17 -1.60
C TYR A 273 -11.67 -22.16 -2.69
N ASN A 274 -11.00 -22.62 -3.75
CA ASN A 274 -10.54 -21.83 -4.93
C ASN A 274 -9.29 -20.94 -4.76
N ILE A 275 -8.11 -21.50 -4.46
CA ILE A 275 -6.84 -20.73 -4.53
C ILE A 275 -6.31 -20.53 -5.97
N THR A 276 -6.72 -21.35 -6.94
CA THR A 276 -6.06 -21.44 -8.26
C THR A 276 -6.61 -20.45 -9.30
N VAL A 277 -7.21 -19.34 -8.88
CA VAL A 277 -7.73 -18.34 -9.82
C VAL A 277 -6.62 -17.35 -10.14
N ALA A 278 -6.17 -17.32 -11.41
CA ALA A 278 -5.24 -16.31 -11.87
C ALA A 278 -5.84 -14.91 -11.64
N LEU A 279 -5.04 -14.01 -11.07
CA LEU A 279 -5.43 -12.63 -10.80
C LEU A 279 -4.65 -11.69 -11.72
N ASP A 280 -5.29 -10.59 -12.08
CA ASP A 280 -4.65 -9.51 -12.81
C ASP A 280 -5.29 -8.16 -12.43
N THR A 281 -4.73 -7.07 -12.93
CA THR A 281 -5.08 -5.70 -12.52
C THR A 281 -5.53 -4.85 -13.70
N VAL A 282 -6.61 -4.11 -13.53
CA VAL A 282 -7.07 -3.08 -14.48
C VAL A 282 -7.03 -1.69 -13.86
N GLN A 283 -6.72 -0.68 -14.67
CA GLN A 283 -6.75 0.72 -14.22
C GLN A 283 -8.17 1.29 -14.35
N VAL A 284 -8.71 1.80 -13.23
CA VAL A 284 -10.03 2.42 -13.17
C VAL A 284 -9.87 3.94 -13.11
N ASN A 285 -10.36 4.61 -14.16
CA ASN A 285 -10.24 6.06 -14.38
C ASN A 285 -11.57 6.82 -14.17
N GLU A 286 -12.59 6.14 -13.66
CA GLU A 286 -13.89 6.72 -13.38
C GLU A 286 -14.34 6.36 -11.97
N ARG A 287 -15.26 7.15 -11.42
CA ARG A 287 -15.88 6.78 -10.15
C ARG A 287 -16.80 5.58 -10.34
N ILE A 288 -16.49 4.47 -9.69
CA ILE A 288 -17.28 3.24 -9.77
C ILE A 288 -17.55 2.71 -8.36
N HIS A 289 -18.80 2.31 -8.09
CA HIS A 289 -19.14 1.59 -6.86
C HIS A 289 -18.97 0.08 -7.05
N LEU A 290 -18.44 -0.65 -6.06
CA LEU A 290 -18.12 -2.08 -6.18
C LEU A 290 -19.35 -2.93 -6.53
N GLU A 291 -20.54 -2.58 -6.04
CA GLU A 291 -21.79 -3.26 -6.43
C GLU A 291 -22.12 -3.15 -7.92
N GLN A 292 -21.66 -2.09 -8.60
CA GLN A 292 -21.82 -1.98 -10.05
C GLN A 292 -20.98 -3.01 -10.80
N ILE A 293 -19.77 -3.26 -10.29
CA ILE A 293 -18.86 -4.29 -10.81
C ILE A 293 -19.42 -5.68 -10.49
N ALA A 294 -19.83 -5.88 -9.23
CA ALA A 294 -20.38 -7.13 -8.74
C ALA A 294 -21.61 -7.58 -9.55
N GLY A 295 -22.55 -6.65 -9.79
CA GLY A 295 -23.79 -6.94 -10.51
C GLY A 295 -23.60 -7.33 -11.97
N VAL A 296 -22.65 -6.71 -12.68
CA VAL A 296 -22.44 -6.96 -14.12
C VAL A 296 -21.48 -8.12 -14.38
N LEU A 297 -20.48 -8.30 -13.51
CA LEU A 297 -19.47 -9.35 -13.65
C LEU A 297 -19.83 -10.63 -12.90
N GLU A 298 -20.94 -10.66 -12.16
CA GLU A 298 -21.36 -11.80 -11.33
C GLU A 298 -20.26 -12.27 -10.37
N ILE A 299 -19.55 -11.29 -9.77
CA ILE A 299 -18.55 -11.52 -8.73
C ILE A 299 -19.12 -10.99 -7.42
N SER A 300 -18.92 -11.71 -6.31
CA SER A 300 -19.44 -11.22 -5.02
C SER A 300 -18.73 -9.92 -4.62
N VAL A 301 -19.48 -8.97 -4.03
CA VAL A 301 -18.87 -7.73 -3.52
C VAL A 301 -17.84 -8.01 -2.42
N ASN A 302 -18.02 -9.09 -1.65
CA ASN A 302 -17.04 -9.52 -0.64
C ASN A 302 -15.73 -9.95 -1.27
N GLU A 303 -15.79 -10.66 -2.40
CA GLU A 303 -14.60 -11.03 -3.17
C GLU A 303 -13.87 -9.78 -3.68
N LEU A 304 -14.61 -8.80 -4.22
CA LEU A 304 -14.02 -7.53 -4.65
C LEU A 304 -13.31 -6.79 -3.50
N ARG A 305 -13.95 -6.71 -2.33
CA ARG A 305 -13.34 -6.12 -1.12
C ARG A 305 -12.11 -6.88 -0.65
N ARG A 306 -12.14 -8.22 -0.74
CA ARG A 306 -11.05 -9.11 -0.35
C ARG A 306 -9.81 -8.88 -1.24
N LEU A 307 -10.02 -8.82 -2.55
CA LEU A 307 -8.97 -8.57 -3.53
C LEU A 307 -8.49 -7.12 -3.52
N ASN A 308 -9.33 -6.18 -3.07
CA ASN A 308 -9.05 -4.74 -3.09
C ASN A 308 -9.22 -4.07 -1.71
N PRO A 309 -8.42 -4.49 -0.70
CA PRO A 309 -8.53 -4.01 0.67
C PRO A 309 -8.19 -2.52 0.87
N GLN A 310 -7.57 -1.88 -0.13
CA GLN A 310 -7.23 -0.45 -0.14
C GLN A 310 -8.46 0.46 -0.12
N PHE A 311 -9.59 0.01 -0.66
CA PHE A 311 -10.83 0.79 -0.67
C PHE A 311 -11.55 0.64 0.68
N LYS A 312 -11.59 1.72 1.45
CA LYS A 312 -12.23 1.79 2.78
C LYS A 312 -13.75 1.76 2.72
N LYS A 313 -14.29 2.05 1.53
CA LYS A 313 -15.69 2.11 1.17
C LYS A 313 -15.84 1.43 -0.19
N ASP A 314 -17.05 1.05 -0.53
CA ASP A 314 -17.35 0.36 -1.79
C ASP A 314 -17.30 1.29 -3.02
N VAL A 315 -16.43 2.29 -3.02
CA VAL A 315 -16.29 3.27 -4.10
C VAL A 315 -14.82 3.43 -4.45
N ILE A 316 -14.53 3.26 -5.74
CA ILE A 316 -13.25 3.54 -6.36
C ILE A 316 -13.31 5.00 -6.89
N PRO A 317 -12.50 5.94 -6.38
CA PRO A 317 -12.51 7.32 -6.83
C PRO A 317 -11.65 7.53 -8.09
N GLY A 318 -11.89 6.73 -9.14
CA GLY A 318 -11.14 6.77 -10.39
C GLY A 318 -11.22 8.11 -11.13
N ASP A 319 -12.27 8.90 -10.86
CA ASP A 319 -12.49 10.26 -11.38
C ASP A 319 -11.47 11.29 -10.86
N PHE A 320 -10.85 11.02 -9.70
CA PHE A 320 -9.81 11.87 -9.13
C PHE A 320 -8.42 11.49 -9.65
N LYS A 321 -8.13 10.19 -9.68
CA LYS A 321 -6.92 9.61 -10.31
C LYS A 321 -7.16 8.14 -10.63
N ALA A 322 -6.37 7.58 -11.52
CA ALA A 322 -6.38 6.16 -11.82
C ALA A 322 -6.07 5.31 -10.57
N TYR A 323 -6.88 4.28 -10.34
CA TYR A 323 -6.63 3.27 -9.31
C TYR A 323 -6.59 1.87 -9.92
N SER A 324 -5.63 1.07 -9.46
CA SER A 324 -5.57 -0.36 -9.72
C SER A 324 -6.74 -1.08 -9.06
N LEU A 325 -7.43 -1.91 -9.84
CA LEU A 325 -8.45 -2.85 -9.41
C LEU A 325 -7.98 -4.27 -9.74
N VAL A 326 -7.81 -5.11 -8.72
CA VAL A 326 -7.44 -6.51 -8.84
C VAL A 326 -8.70 -7.35 -9.02
N LEU A 327 -8.69 -8.22 -10.04
CA LEU A 327 -9.78 -9.11 -10.39
C LEU A 327 -9.23 -10.48 -10.80
N PRO A 328 -10.03 -11.56 -10.72
CA PRO A 328 -9.77 -12.77 -11.51
C PRO A 328 -9.56 -12.41 -12.98
N SER A 329 -8.56 -13.02 -13.63
CA SER A 329 -8.18 -12.65 -15.01
C SER A 329 -9.37 -12.71 -15.97
N GLU A 330 -10.24 -13.73 -15.87
CA GLU A 330 -11.47 -13.83 -16.67
C GLU A 330 -12.42 -12.62 -16.44
N LYS A 331 -12.56 -12.17 -15.19
CA LYS A 331 -13.40 -11.03 -14.83
C LYS A 331 -12.75 -9.70 -15.20
N MET A 332 -11.42 -9.63 -15.24
CA MET A 332 -10.69 -8.47 -15.75
C MET A 332 -10.99 -8.23 -17.23
N TYR A 333 -10.92 -9.27 -18.07
CA TYR A 333 -11.28 -9.14 -19.48
C TYR A 333 -12.74 -8.69 -19.65
N ALA A 334 -13.67 -9.31 -18.90
CA ALA A 334 -15.07 -8.89 -18.89
C ALA A 334 -15.27 -7.45 -18.39
N PHE A 335 -14.44 -6.97 -17.45
CA PHE A 335 -14.48 -5.58 -16.98
C PHE A 335 -14.15 -4.60 -18.10
N ILE A 336 -13.12 -4.91 -18.90
CA ILE A 336 -12.70 -4.09 -20.04
C ILE A 336 -13.81 -4.04 -21.10
N ASP A 337 -14.37 -5.20 -21.46
CA ASP A 337 -15.42 -5.30 -22.49
C ASP A 337 -16.73 -4.62 -22.05
N LYS A 338 -17.10 -4.74 -20.77
CA LYS A 338 -18.37 -4.26 -20.22
C LYS A 338 -18.27 -2.93 -19.48
N GLY A 339 -17.20 -2.16 -19.66
CA GLY A 339 -16.95 -0.94 -18.88
C GLY A 339 -18.13 0.05 -18.87
N THR A 340 -18.78 0.27 -20.02
CA THR A 340 -19.97 1.15 -20.11
C THR A 340 -21.18 0.56 -19.39
N GLU A 341 -21.37 -0.75 -19.42
CA GLU A 341 -22.46 -1.41 -18.70
C GLU A 341 -22.26 -1.30 -17.19
N ILE A 342 -21.04 -1.59 -16.72
CA ILE A 342 -20.63 -1.47 -15.32
C ILE A 342 -20.87 -0.06 -14.80
N THR A 343 -20.32 0.95 -15.48
CA THR A 343 -20.42 2.33 -15.01
C THR A 343 -21.88 2.82 -14.95
N ASN A 344 -22.75 2.33 -15.84
CA ASN A 344 -24.17 2.69 -15.88
C ASN A 344 -25.06 1.82 -14.95
N PHE A 345 -24.61 0.63 -14.53
CA PHE A 345 -25.40 -0.31 -13.74
C PHE A 345 -25.90 0.35 -12.46
N GLN A 346 -27.21 0.54 -12.35
CA GLN A 346 -27.89 1.17 -11.21
C GLN A 346 -27.17 2.43 -10.68
N ARG A 347 -26.58 3.23 -11.57
CA ARG A 347 -25.71 4.37 -11.19
C ARG A 347 -26.38 5.32 -10.20
N ASN A 348 -27.66 5.62 -10.38
CA ASN A 348 -28.41 6.54 -9.50
C ASN A 348 -28.63 5.99 -8.08
N LEU A 349 -28.58 4.66 -7.90
CA LEU A 349 -28.70 4.01 -6.60
C LEU A 349 -27.36 4.09 -5.84
N TYR A 350 -26.25 3.81 -6.53
CA TYR A 350 -24.94 3.66 -5.89
C TYR A 350 -24.12 4.95 -5.86
N LEU A 351 -24.26 5.82 -6.85
CA LEU A 351 -23.59 7.11 -6.94
C LEU A 351 -24.62 8.23 -6.80
N THR A 352 -25.14 8.38 -5.58
CA THR A 352 -26.21 9.34 -5.25
C THR A 352 -25.76 10.80 -5.17
N HIS A 353 -24.47 11.09 -5.37
CA HIS A 353 -23.99 12.46 -5.42
C HIS A 353 -24.67 13.17 -6.59
N ARG A 354 -25.40 14.24 -6.26
CA ARG A 354 -26.17 15.02 -7.22
C ARG A 354 -25.19 15.73 -8.15
N SER A 355 -25.07 15.25 -9.38
CA SER A 355 -24.26 15.84 -10.45
C SER A 355 -24.73 17.25 -10.86
N ASN A 356 -25.96 17.64 -10.48
CA ASN A 356 -26.51 18.96 -10.71
C ASN A 356 -27.33 19.44 -9.50
N THR A 357 -26.66 19.97 -8.48
CA THR A 357 -27.33 20.69 -7.39
C THR A 357 -27.90 22.02 -7.84
N ASP A 358 -27.40 22.58 -8.94
CA ASP A 358 -27.90 23.83 -9.52
C ASP A 358 -29.35 23.68 -9.99
N GLY A 359 -29.78 22.48 -10.42
CA GLY A 359 -31.18 22.15 -10.70
C GLY A 359 -32.10 22.29 -9.47
N TYR A 360 -31.59 21.99 -8.28
CA TYR A 360 -32.32 22.22 -7.01
C TYR A 360 -32.32 23.70 -6.61
N LEU A 361 -31.36 24.50 -7.12
CA LEU A 361 -31.33 25.96 -6.99
C LEU A 361 -32.16 26.66 -8.10
N GLN A 362 -32.36 26.01 -9.25
CA GLN A 362 -33.09 26.45 -10.45
C GLN A 362 -34.61 26.15 -10.38
N GLY A 363 -35.13 25.72 -9.23
CA GLY A 363 -36.57 25.70 -8.94
C GLY A 363 -37.20 27.10 -8.82
N TYR A 364 -36.51 28.15 -9.26
CA TYR A 364 -37.00 29.50 -9.38
C TYR A 364 -37.16 29.85 -10.87
N GLU A 365 -38.38 29.66 -11.37
CA GLU A 365 -38.79 30.13 -12.69
C GLU A 365 -38.39 31.60 -12.86
N SER A 366 -37.40 31.82 -13.71
CA SER A 366 -36.93 33.14 -14.09
C SER A 366 -37.79 33.63 -15.25
N SER A 367 -38.87 34.34 -14.96
CA SER A 367 -39.61 35.10 -15.98
C SER A 367 -38.79 36.36 -16.29
N ALA A 368 -38.08 36.35 -17.41
CA ALA A 368 -37.33 37.51 -17.86
C ALA A 368 -38.29 38.63 -18.29
N SER A 369 -38.27 39.76 -17.58
CA SER A 369 -38.85 41.02 -18.05
C SER A 369 -37.97 42.17 -17.58
N GLY A 370 -37.35 42.85 -18.56
CA GLY A 370 -36.45 43.99 -18.36
C GLY A 370 -35.02 43.60 -18.01
N ASN A 371 -34.08 44.56 -18.16
CA ASN A 371 -32.62 44.43 -17.98
C ASN A 371 -32.15 43.96 -16.57
N ASN A 372 -33.04 43.42 -15.75
CA ASN A 372 -32.81 42.80 -14.47
C ASN A 372 -33.61 41.50 -14.39
N ALA A 373 -32.94 40.36 -14.25
CA ALA A 373 -33.62 39.10 -13.97
C ALA A 373 -34.04 39.09 -12.49
N ASN A 374 -35.35 39.17 -12.24
CA ASN A 374 -35.89 39.02 -10.89
C ASN A 374 -35.98 37.53 -10.53
N VAL A 375 -35.50 37.17 -9.34
CA VAL A 375 -35.65 35.83 -8.76
C VAL A 375 -36.88 35.83 -7.85
N TYR A 376 -37.80 34.87 -8.04
CA TYR A 376 -39.08 34.83 -7.32
C TYR A 376 -39.20 33.63 -6.38
N TYR A 377 -39.59 33.83 -5.12
CA TYR A 377 -39.94 32.79 -4.15
C TYR A 377 -41.46 32.67 -3.95
N LYS A 378 -42.01 31.46 -3.97
CA LYS A 378 -43.42 31.21 -3.63
C LYS A 378 -43.54 30.86 -2.15
N VAL A 379 -44.29 31.67 -1.39
CA VAL A 379 -44.51 31.51 0.06
C VAL A 379 -45.19 30.16 0.34
N LYS A 380 -44.62 29.37 1.26
CA LYS A 380 -45.16 28.08 1.70
C LYS A 380 -45.87 28.21 3.05
N LYS A 381 -46.70 27.22 3.39
CA LYS A 381 -47.39 27.17 4.69
C LYS A 381 -46.36 27.12 5.81
N GLY A 382 -46.40 28.10 6.72
CA GLY A 382 -45.45 28.23 7.84
C GLY A 382 -44.31 29.23 7.61
N ASP A 383 -44.18 29.81 6.42
CA ASP A 383 -43.16 30.83 6.17
C ASP A 383 -43.49 32.20 6.81
N ASN A 384 -42.44 32.95 7.14
CA ASN A 384 -42.52 34.36 7.49
C ASN A 384 -41.47 35.18 6.71
N LEU A 385 -41.71 36.48 6.51
CA LEU A 385 -40.85 37.34 5.69
C LEU A 385 -39.40 37.41 6.19
N SER A 386 -39.17 37.39 7.50
CA SER A 386 -37.81 37.49 8.06
C SER A 386 -36.98 36.25 7.75
N ALA A 387 -37.57 35.06 7.89
CA ALA A 387 -36.94 33.80 7.53
C ALA A 387 -36.70 33.69 6.02
N ILE A 388 -37.63 34.18 5.20
CA ILE A 388 -37.46 34.22 3.74
C ILE A 388 -36.32 35.18 3.36
N ALA A 389 -36.27 36.38 3.93
CA ALA A 389 -35.23 37.38 3.65
C ALA A 389 -33.84 36.84 4.01
N SER A 390 -33.70 36.31 5.23
CA SER A 390 -32.44 35.74 5.74
C SER A 390 -31.95 34.57 4.89
N ARG A 391 -32.85 33.65 4.51
CA ARG A 391 -32.53 32.48 3.66
C ARG A 391 -32.03 32.89 2.26
N ASN A 392 -32.44 34.06 1.78
CA ASN A 392 -32.02 34.60 0.48
C ASN A 392 -30.92 35.67 0.60
N GLY A 393 -30.31 35.84 1.78
CA GLY A 393 -29.17 36.73 1.97
C GLY A 393 -29.49 38.22 1.85
N ILE A 394 -30.75 38.63 2.04
CA ILE A 394 -31.20 40.03 1.96
C ILE A 394 -31.85 40.49 3.25
N SER A 395 -31.89 41.80 3.47
CA SER A 395 -32.58 42.36 4.64
C SER A 395 -34.11 42.29 4.47
N LEU A 396 -34.83 42.26 5.60
CA LEU A 396 -36.30 42.33 5.59
C LEU A 396 -36.81 43.60 4.89
N SER A 397 -36.11 44.72 5.05
CA SER A 397 -36.46 45.99 4.39
C SER A 397 -36.24 45.92 2.88
N GLN A 398 -35.17 45.28 2.41
CA GLN A 398 -34.92 45.03 0.99
C GLN A 398 -36.00 44.12 0.39
N LEU A 399 -36.32 43.00 1.05
CA LEU A 399 -37.37 42.08 0.61
C LEU A 399 -38.73 42.80 0.49
N LYS A 400 -39.08 43.63 1.48
CA LYS A 400 -40.31 44.42 1.45
C LYS A 400 -40.31 45.45 0.33
N SER A 401 -39.21 46.16 0.16
CA SER A 401 -39.04 47.18 -0.89
C SER A 401 -39.19 46.57 -2.29
N TRP A 402 -38.53 45.43 -2.55
CA TRP A 402 -38.60 44.74 -3.83
C TRP A 402 -40.00 44.24 -4.18
N ASN A 403 -40.83 43.98 -3.16
CA ASN A 403 -42.18 43.44 -3.30
C ASN A 403 -43.31 44.43 -2.97
N ARG A 404 -42.96 45.71 -2.72
CA ARG A 404 -43.90 46.77 -2.31
C ARG A 404 -44.80 46.36 -1.15
N LEU A 405 -44.24 45.68 -0.14
CA LEU A 405 -44.98 45.20 1.04
C LEU A 405 -44.93 46.24 2.16
N SER A 406 -46.11 46.71 2.59
CA SER A 406 -46.25 47.62 3.74
C SER A 406 -46.34 46.90 5.09
N SER A 407 -46.60 45.59 5.10
CA SER A 407 -46.77 44.80 6.34
C SER A 407 -45.96 43.50 6.35
N ASN A 408 -45.89 42.84 7.51
CA ASN A 408 -45.21 41.55 7.67
C ASN A 408 -46.08 40.33 7.33
N ARG A 409 -47.36 40.55 6.98
CA ARG A 409 -48.31 39.47 6.74
C ARG A 409 -48.23 39.01 5.29
N ILE A 410 -48.01 37.72 5.08
CA ILE A 410 -47.94 37.10 3.75
C ILE A 410 -48.86 35.88 3.68
N GLY A 411 -49.59 35.77 2.58
CA GLY A 411 -50.43 34.61 2.29
C GLY A 411 -49.62 33.47 1.67
N VAL A 412 -49.96 32.24 2.02
CA VAL A 412 -49.40 31.04 1.39
C VAL A 412 -49.70 31.07 -0.11
N GLY A 413 -48.71 30.76 -0.92
CA GLY A 413 -48.79 30.76 -2.39
C GLY A 413 -48.41 32.08 -3.06
N LYS A 414 -48.24 33.18 -2.31
CA LYS A 414 -47.82 34.47 -2.87
C LYS A 414 -46.40 34.41 -3.42
N ARG A 415 -46.14 34.98 -4.61
CA ARG A 415 -44.79 35.09 -5.20
C ARG A 415 -44.12 36.38 -4.71
N LEU A 416 -42.88 36.29 -4.23
CA LEU A 416 -42.06 37.38 -3.74
C LEU A 416 -40.74 37.46 -4.52
N ILE A 417 -40.34 38.62 -5.01
CA ILE A 417 -39.01 38.90 -5.55
C ILE A 417 -37.99 38.82 -4.40
N VAL A 418 -37.09 37.84 -4.46
CA VAL A 418 -36.05 37.60 -3.45
C VAL A 418 -34.64 37.84 -3.99
N GLY A 419 -34.51 38.28 -5.25
CA GLY A 419 -33.23 38.64 -5.87
C GLY A 419 -33.43 39.45 -7.16
N ARG A 420 -32.44 40.25 -7.52
CA ARG A 420 -32.34 40.93 -8.82
C ARG A 420 -30.93 40.72 -9.38
N LYS A 421 -30.80 40.25 -10.62
CA LYS A 421 -29.51 40.02 -11.30
C LYS A 421 -29.43 40.91 -12.53
N GLU A 422 -28.45 41.81 -12.57
CA GLU A 422 -28.14 42.60 -13.76
C GLU A 422 -27.54 41.69 -14.85
N ILE A 423 -28.03 41.82 -16.08
CA ILE A 423 -27.52 41.09 -17.24
C ILE A 423 -26.64 42.05 -18.05
N ILE A 424 -25.33 41.80 -18.08
CA ILE A 424 -24.40 42.52 -18.96
C ILE A 424 -24.58 41.98 -20.39
N LYS A 425 -24.89 42.85 -21.35
CA LYS A 425 -25.09 42.46 -22.77
C LYS A 425 -23.74 42.27 -23.49
N PRO A 426 -23.62 41.30 -24.42
CA PRO A 426 -22.49 41.25 -25.35
C PRO A 426 -22.55 42.44 -26.32
N ALA A 427 -21.41 43.04 -26.61
CA ALA A 427 -21.29 44.15 -27.56
C ALA A 427 -21.63 43.69 -29.00
N GLN A 428 -22.39 44.52 -29.72
CA GLN A 428 -22.68 44.31 -31.14
C GLN A 428 -21.61 44.96 -32.05
N ASP A 429 -21.42 44.31 -33.19
CA ASP A 429 -20.56 44.59 -34.35
C ASP A 429 -20.10 46.03 -34.62
N SER A 430 -18.83 46.15 -35.03
CA SER A 430 -18.45 47.05 -36.13
C SER A 430 -17.40 46.38 -37.02
N LYS A 431 -17.68 46.38 -38.33
CA LYS A 431 -16.79 45.93 -39.40
C LYS A 431 -15.76 47.02 -39.68
N GLU A 432 -14.47 46.66 -39.76
CA GLU A 432 -13.54 47.29 -40.69
C GLU A 432 -12.41 46.32 -41.09
N GLN A 433 -11.93 46.45 -42.32
CA GLN A 433 -11.33 45.43 -43.16
C GLN A 433 -9.81 45.24 -42.97
N ALA A 434 -9.41 43.97 -43.10
CA ALA A 434 -8.26 43.41 -43.82
C ALA A 434 -6.83 43.97 -43.62
N ALA A 435 -5.95 43.11 -43.08
CA ALA A 435 -4.60 42.88 -43.63
C ALA A 435 -4.09 41.44 -43.31
N ILE A 436 -4.15 40.58 -44.32
CA ILE A 436 -3.22 39.52 -44.77
C ILE A 436 -2.47 38.63 -43.71
N MET A 437 -2.86 37.34 -43.70
CA MET A 437 -2.15 36.04 -43.50
C MET A 437 -0.66 35.96 -43.03
N PRO A 438 -0.19 34.85 -42.40
CA PRO A 438 -0.71 33.47 -42.48
C PRO A 438 -0.88 32.71 -41.15
N VAL A 439 -1.59 31.58 -41.28
CA VAL A 439 -1.82 30.55 -40.27
C VAL A 439 -0.59 29.64 -40.18
N GLU A 440 -0.06 29.44 -38.98
CA GLU A 440 0.68 28.24 -38.57
C GLU A 440 0.75 28.16 -37.04
N GLY A 441 0.54 26.98 -36.46
CA GLY A 441 1.00 26.65 -35.11
C GLY A 441 -0.08 26.38 -34.05
N THR A 442 -0.42 25.10 -33.91
CA THR A 442 -1.13 24.43 -32.81
C THR A 442 -0.80 25.01 -31.42
N THR A 443 -1.78 25.60 -30.73
CA THR A 443 -1.60 26.11 -29.37
C THR A 443 -1.51 24.97 -28.34
N GLY A 444 -0.36 24.85 -27.69
CA GLY A 444 -0.15 24.00 -26.52
C GLY A 444 -1.03 24.42 -25.33
N ARG A 445 -1.37 23.46 -24.46
CA ARG A 445 -2.18 23.67 -23.26
C ARG A 445 -1.30 24.34 -22.20
N THR A 446 -1.66 25.56 -21.77
CA THR A 446 -1.02 26.24 -20.63
C THR A 446 -1.47 25.58 -19.33
N GLY A 447 -0.52 25.21 -18.48
CA GLY A 447 -0.76 24.69 -17.13
C GLY A 447 -0.05 25.57 -16.09
N SER A 448 -0.70 25.82 -14.96
CA SER A 448 -0.12 26.64 -13.87
C SER A 448 0.58 25.74 -12.84
N VAL A 449 1.85 26.02 -12.54
CA VAL A 449 2.66 25.29 -11.56
C VAL A 449 2.87 26.15 -10.31
N ASN A 450 2.71 25.58 -9.12
CA ASN A 450 2.91 26.27 -7.86
C ASN A 450 4.39 26.59 -7.61
N GLN A 451 4.67 27.82 -7.17
CA GLN A 451 5.97 28.26 -6.68
C GLN A 451 5.99 28.21 -5.15
N TYR A 452 7.01 27.57 -4.58
CA TYR A 452 7.13 27.36 -3.13
C TYR A 452 8.25 28.20 -2.50
N TYR A 453 8.04 28.64 -1.26
CA TYR A 453 9.03 29.30 -0.40
C TYR A 453 9.18 28.53 0.92
N ARG A 454 10.42 28.30 1.36
CA ARG A 454 10.71 27.62 2.62
C ARG A 454 10.98 28.64 3.74
N VAL A 455 10.18 28.59 4.81
CA VAL A 455 10.24 29.51 5.95
C VAL A 455 11.57 29.39 6.69
N ARG A 456 12.24 30.52 6.93
CA ARG A 456 13.53 30.62 7.62
C ARG A 456 13.36 31.19 9.03
N LYS A 457 14.39 31.02 9.89
CA LYS A 457 14.40 31.56 11.25
C LYS A 457 14.28 33.08 11.23
N GLY A 458 13.20 33.62 11.80
CA GLY A 458 12.90 35.06 11.83
C GLY A 458 11.89 35.55 10.78
N ASP A 459 11.41 34.65 9.92
CA ASP A 459 10.34 34.94 8.97
C ASP A 459 8.99 35.07 9.66
N THR A 460 8.13 35.90 9.08
CA THR A 460 6.72 36.01 9.43
C THR A 460 5.89 35.95 8.16
N LEU A 461 4.63 35.51 8.28
CA LEU A 461 3.73 35.39 7.13
C LEU A 461 3.58 36.72 6.38
N GLY A 462 3.61 37.84 7.10
CA GLY A 462 3.61 39.19 6.52
C GLY A 462 4.88 39.55 5.74
N LYS A 463 6.07 39.14 6.22
CA LYS A 463 7.34 39.37 5.50
C LYS A 463 7.38 38.55 4.21
N ILE A 464 6.94 37.30 4.27
CA ILE A 464 6.92 36.39 3.11
C ILE A 464 5.93 36.88 2.05
N ALA A 465 4.71 37.26 2.45
CA ALA A 465 3.70 37.77 1.53
C ALA A 465 4.19 39.04 0.79
N ARG A 466 4.77 39.99 1.52
CA ARG A 466 5.32 41.23 0.94
C ARG A 466 6.48 40.95 -0.01
N ALA A 467 7.39 40.04 0.34
CA ALA A 467 8.53 39.68 -0.50
C ALA A 467 8.11 39.01 -1.83
N ASN A 468 6.92 38.42 -1.89
CA ASN A 468 6.38 37.77 -3.08
C ASN A 468 5.23 38.57 -3.73
N GLY A 469 5.02 39.83 -3.32
CA GLY A 469 4.04 40.73 -3.94
C GLY A 469 2.57 40.34 -3.74
N ILE A 470 2.25 39.52 -2.72
CA ILE A 470 0.90 39.03 -2.44
C ILE A 470 0.38 39.49 -1.08
N GLN A 471 -0.94 39.45 -0.89
CA GLN A 471 -1.54 39.76 0.42
C GLN A 471 -1.42 38.57 1.38
N VAL A 472 -1.36 38.86 2.69
CA VAL A 472 -1.29 37.79 3.72
C VAL A 472 -2.50 36.88 3.65
N ALA A 473 -3.70 37.43 3.43
CA ALA A 473 -4.92 36.64 3.28
C ALA A 473 -4.83 35.68 2.09
N GLN A 474 -4.28 36.13 0.96
CA GLN A 474 -4.07 35.31 -0.23
C GLN A 474 -3.05 34.19 0.02
N LEU A 475 -1.93 34.50 0.68
CA LEU A 475 -0.94 33.51 1.10
C LEU A 475 -1.54 32.47 2.07
N GLN A 476 -2.44 32.89 2.98
CA GLN A 476 -3.16 31.97 3.87
C GLN A 476 -4.13 31.08 3.11
N THR A 477 -4.89 31.63 2.16
CA THR A 477 -5.82 30.87 1.33
C THR A 477 -5.09 29.84 0.48
N TRP A 478 -3.98 30.21 -0.15
CA TRP A 478 -3.17 29.30 -0.99
C TRP A 478 -2.54 28.14 -0.20
N ASN A 479 -2.37 28.30 1.12
CA ASN A 479 -1.71 27.32 1.98
C ASN A 479 -2.64 26.75 3.06
N GLU A 480 -3.95 27.00 2.95
CA GLU A 480 -4.99 26.57 3.91
C GLU A 480 -4.66 26.90 5.39
N LEU A 481 -3.96 28.01 5.63
CA LEU A 481 -3.50 28.37 6.97
C LEU A 481 -4.62 29.00 7.79
N LYS A 482 -5.01 28.33 8.89
CA LYS A 482 -6.04 28.80 9.83
C LYS A 482 -5.55 29.87 10.83
N SER A 483 -4.25 30.17 10.82
CA SER A 483 -3.64 31.21 11.67
C SER A 483 -2.42 31.83 10.99
N THR A 484 -1.82 32.84 11.60
CA THR A 484 -0.59 33.49 11.12
C THR A 484 0.69 32.84 11.64
N ARG A 485 0.60 31.75 12.42
CA ARG A 485 1.77 31.01 12.93
C ARG A 485 2.35 30.13 11.82
N ILE A 486 3.65 30.26 11.60
CA ILE A 486 4.44 29.45 10.67
C ILE A 486 5.72 28.97 11.38
N GLY A 487 6.12 27.73 11.12
CA GLY A 487 7.32 27.11 11.65
C GLY A 487 8.51 27.27 10.70
N VAL A 488 9.73 27.34 11.25
CA VAL A 488 10.94 27.29 10.43
C VAL A 488 11.01 25.94 9.72
N GLY A 489 11.15 25.97 8.40
CA GLY A 489 11.16 24.79 7.53
C GLY A 489 9.86 24.51 6.79
N ASP A 490 8.76 25.19 7.12
CA ASP A 490 7.49 25.07 6.40
C ASP A 490 7.64 25.49 4.93
N GLN A 491 6.98 24.79 4.02
CA GLN A 491 6.93 25.17 2.60
C GLN A 491 5.59 25.80 2.28
N LEU A 492 5.61 27.05 1.83
CA LEU A 492 4.42 27.83 1.48
C LEU A 492 4.37 28.08 -0.03
N ILE A 493 3.22 27.85 -0.64
CA ILE A 493 2.87 28.29 -2.00
C ILE A 493 2.82 29.82 -2.00
N VAL A 494 3.74 30.46 -2.71
CA VAL A 494 3.89 31.92 -2.78
C VAL A 494 3.59 32.50 -4.17
N GLY A 495 3.27 31.65 -5.15
CA GLY A 495 2.92 32.06 -6.50
C GLY A 495 2.48 30.89 -7.36
N MET A 496 1.92 31.19 -8.53
CA MET A 496 1.63 30.23 -9.59
C MET A 496 2.27 30.73 -10.88
N LYS A 497 3.12 29.90 -11.51
CA LYS A 497 3.79 30.22 -12.77
C LYS A 497 3.14 29.44 -13.90
N GLU A 498 2.70 30.12 -14.94
CA GLU A 498 2.20 29.46 -16.15
C GLU A 498 3.37 28.85 -16.94
N VAL A 499 3.22 27.57 -17.29
CA VAL A 499 4.16 26.82 -18.11
C VAL A 499 3.38 26.20 -19.27
N VAL A 500 3.93 26.32 -20.47
CA VAL A 500 3.38 25.67 -21.67
C VAL A 500 3.80 24.20 -21.62
N ILE A 501 2.84 23.28 -21.54
CA ILE A 501 3.12 21.84 -21.55
C ILE A 501 3.13 21.37 -23.01
N PRO A 502 4.27 20.89 -23.55
CA PRO A 502 4.30 20.31 -24.88
C PRO A 502 3.51 18.99 -24.88
N VAL A 503 2.59 18.83 -25.83
CA VAL A 503 1.87 17.58 -26.06
C VAL A 503 2.75 16.71 -26.96
N SER A 504 3.30 15.61 -26.42
CA SER A 504 3.94 14.60 -27.26
C SER A 504 2.88 13.91 -28.13
N PRO A 505 3.12 13.71 -29.43
CA PRO A 505 2.18 13.02 -30.30
C PRO A 505 2.01 11.54 -29.90
N PRO A 506 0.84 10.92 -30.19
CA PRO A 506 0.61 9.52 -29.90
C PRO A 506 1.56 8.64 -30.72
N ALA A 507 2.10 7.58 -30.11
CA ALA A 507 2.94 6.60 -30.78
C ALA A 507 2.18 5.94 -31.94
N GLU A 508 2.69 6.12 -33.14
CA GLU A 508 2.19 5.51 -34.37
C GLU A 508 2.49 4.00 -34.35
N LYS A 509 1.45 3.17 -34.47
CA LYS A 509 1.60 1.72 -34.64
C LYS A 509 2.11 1.45 -36.06
N ALA A 510 3.38 1.10 -36.20
CA ALA A 510 3.89 0.48 -37.42
C ALA A 510 3.45 -0.99 -37.45
N VAL A 511 2.56 -1.32 -38.39
CA VAL A 511 2.25 -2.70 -38.79
C VAL A 511 3.24 -3.06 -39.90
N GLU A 512 4.21 -3.91 -39.60
CA GLU A 512 5.08 -4.52 -40.61
C GLU A 512 4.52 -5.89 -41.01
N TYR A 513 4.12 -5.99 -42.28
CA TYR A 513 3.69 -7.24 -42.91
C TYR A 513 4.91 -8.15 -43.12
N GLY A 514 5.07 -9.15 -42.25
CA GLY A 514 6.01 -10.26 -42.41
C GLY A 514 5.32 -11.49 -43.03
N ARG A 515 5.83 -11.90 -44.18
CA ARG A 515 5.40 -12.99 -45.07
C ARG A 515 5.33 -14.35 -44.37
N VAL A 516 4.26 -15.10 -44.67
CA VAL A 516 4.04 -16.50 -44.32
C VAL A 516 5.02 -17.40 -45.08
N GLU A 517 5.82 -18.18 -44.35
CA GLU A 517 6.31 -19.47 -44.81
C GLU A 517 5.93 -20.54 -43.78
N THR A 518 5.35 -21.61 -44.31
CA THR A 518 4.80 -22.77 -43.61
C THR A 518 5.90 -23.81 -43.36
N SER A 519 6.04 -24.28 -42.12
CA SER A 519 6.43 -25.67 -41.84
C SER A 519 5.89 -26.11 -40.49
N GLU A 520 5.17 -27.23 -40.50
CA GLU A 520 4.60 -27.93 -39.35
C GLU A 520 5.68 -28.43 -38.39
N GLY A 521 5.36 -28.48 -37.08
CA GLY A 521 6.05 -29.36 -36.13
C GLY A 521 6.46 -28.73 -34.78
N ASP A 522 5.58 -28.92 -33.80
CA ASP A 522 5.88 -29.21 -32.38
C ASP A 522 6.51 -28.14 -31.46
N GLY A 523 6.05 -28.15 -30.20
CA GLY A 523 6.81 -27.66 -29.04
C GLY A 523 6.74 -26.16 -28.69
N SER A 524 6.08 -25.89 -27.57
CA SER A 524 6.19 -24.67 -26.78
C SER A 524 7.62 -24.13 -26.65
N ASN A 525 7.86 -22.84 -26.97
CA ASN A 525 8.94 -22.03 -26.38
C ASN A 525 8.78 -20.55 -26.77
N ILE A 526 8.09 -19.76 -25.94
CA ILE A 526 8.17 -18.29 -25.98
C ILE A 526 9.22 -17.88 -24.95
N ILE A 527 10.49 -17.93 -25.34
CA ILE A 527 11.59 -17.36 -24.55
C ILE A 527 11.70 -15.88 -24.90
N SER A 528 11.49 -15.01 -23.91
CA SER A 528 11.67 -13.56 -24.03
C SER A 528 13.07 -13.21 -24.54
N SER A 529 13.19 -12.17 -25.38
CA SER A 529 14.48 -11.66 -25.88
C SER A 529 15.46 -11.29 -24.78
N TYR A 530 14.97 -11.04 -23.55
CA TYR A 530 15.77 -10.86 -22.35
C TYR A 530 16.46 -12.14 -21.87
N LEU A 531 15.76 -13.28 -21.91
CA LEU A 531 16.31 -14.60 -21.57
C LEU A 531 17.30 -15.09 -22.63
N LYS A 532 17.04 -14.81 -23.91
CA LYS A 532 17.96 -15.11 -25.01
C LYS A 532 19.33 -14.43 -24.81
N LYS A 533 19.31 -13.17 -24.37
CA LYS A 533 20.52 -12.38 -24.07
C LYS A 533 21.29 -12.84 -22.82
N GLN A 534 20.64 -13.57 -21.91
CA GLN A 534 21.27 -14.16 -20.73
C GLN A 534 21.87 -15.54 -21.03
N ILE A 535 21.22 -16.31 -21.92
CA ILE A 535 21.74 -17.61 -22.37
C ILE A 535 22.99 -17.42 -23.25
N GLU A 536 22.95 -16.48 -24.21
CA GLU A 536 24.13 -16.15 -25.05
C GLU A 536 25.34 -15.66 -24.23
N LYS A 537 25.10 -15.02 -23.07
CA LYS A 537 26.15 -14.61 -22.13
C LYS A 537 26.77 -15.75 -21.33
N THR A 538 26.08 -16.89 -21.26
CA THR A 538 26.53 -18.07 -20.50
C THR A 538 27.28 -19.05 -21.41
N GLU A 539 27.01 -19.03 -22.71
CA GLU A 539 27.68 -19.90 -23.69
C GLU A 539 29.06 -19.38 -24.16
N GLU A 540 29.38 -18.09 -23.99
CA GLU A 540 30.73 -17.56 -24.22
C GLU A 540 31.77 -17.97 -23.15
N GLN A 541 31.36 -18.67 -22.08
CA GLN A 541 32.29 -19.11 -21.03
C GLN A 541 32.57 -20.61 -20.99
N HIS A 542 31.95 -21.45 -21.83
CA HIS A 542 32.29 -22.88 -21.92
C HIS A 542 32.17 -23.36 -23.38
N SER A 543 33.29 -23.38 -24.10
CA SER A 543 33.46 -24.23 -25.29
C SER A 543 34.60 -25.23 -25.01
N PRO A 544 34.40 -26.55 -25.17
CA PRO A 544 35.41 -27.58 -24.97
C PRO A 544 36.03 -28.03 -26.30
N GLU A 545 37.36 -28.07 -26.37
CA GLU A 545 38.25 -28.94 -27.18
C GLU A 545 39.67 -28.31 -27.14
N ALA A 546 40.79 -29.03 -26.96
CA ALA A 546 41.13 -30.35 -27.43
C ALA A 546 42.16 -31.05 -26.51
N ILE A 547 42.00 -32.37 -26.41
CA ILE A 547 43.03 -33.35 -26.07
C ILE A 547 43.72 -33.73 -27.40
N GLU A 548 45.05 -33.58 -27.51
CA GLU A 548 46.04 -34.65 -27.81
C GLU A 548 47.41 -34.08 -28.26
N ASP A 549 48.46 -34.72 -27.72
CA ASP A 549 49.82 -34.93 -28.23
C ASP A 549 50.81 -33.79 -28.52
N SER A 550 51.83 -33.68 -27.66
CA SER A 550 53.27 -33.92 -27.97
C SER A 550 54.09 -33.67 -26.67
N VAL A 551 54.59 -34.70 -25.97
CA VAL A 551 55.91 -35.35 -26.17
C VAL A 551 57.07 -34.35 -26.29
N GLU A 552 57.86 -34.22 -25.21
CA GLU A 552 59.35 -34.17 -25.13
C GLU A 552 59.92 -33.16 -24.11
N LYS A 553 60.79 -33.69 -23.22
CA LYS A 553 61.91 -33.05 -22.48
C LYS A 553 61.49 -32.06 -21.37
N GLU A 554 61.98 -32.14 -20.14
CA GLU A 554 63.09 -32.82 -19.47
C GLU A 554 62.74 -32.91 -17.96
#